data_AF-F3AMY8-F1
#
_entry.id   AF-F3AMY8-F1
#
_cell.length_a   1.000
_cell.length_b   1.000
_cell.length_c   1.000
_cell.angle_alpha   90.00
_cell.angle_beta   90.00
_cell.angle_gamma   90.00
#
_symmetry.space_group_name_H-M   'P 1'
#
loop_
_entity.id
_entity.type
_entity.pdbx_description
1 polymer ?
#
loop_
_entity_poly.entity_id
_entity_poly.type
_entity_poly.pdbx_seq_one_letter_code
_entity_poly.pdbx_strand_id
1 'polypeptide(L)' 'MGMGVKVRVWGDYALYSRPELKVERYSYDVMTPSAARGILEVLAWIPM' A
#
# COMPACT_ATOMS: atom_id res chain seq x y z
N MET A 1 0.22 -7.12 -21.71
CA MET A 1 1.53 -6.98 -21.04
C MET A 1 1.91 -5.51 -21.11
N GLY A 2 1.89 -4.81 -19.97
CA GLY A 2 2.12 -3.36 -19.90
C GLY A 2 3.58 -3.02 -19.57
N MET A 3 4.00 -1.78 -19.83
CA MET A 3 5.29 -1.28 -19.34
C MET A 3 5.33 -1.29 -17.82
N GLY A 4 6.41 -1.79 -17.25
CA GLY A 4 6.65 -1.72 -15.81
C GLY A 4 6.86 -0.27 -15.36
N VAL A 5 6.28 0.09 -14.22
CA VAL A 5 6.45 1.40 -13.59
C VAL A 5 7.19 1.26 -12.27
N LYS A 6 7.92 2.31 -11.86
CA LYS A 6 8.58 2.40 -10.56
C LYS A 6 8.12 3.67 -9.86
N VAL A 7 7.59 3.54 -8.65
CA VAL A 7 7.08 4.65 -7.85
C VAL A 7 7.78 4.66 -6.51
N ARG A 8 8.30 5.82 -6.10
CA ARG A 8 8.86 6.03 -4.77
C ARG A 8 7.75 6.54 -3.86
N VAL A 9 7.53 5.85 -2.74
CA VAL A 9 6.52 6.21 -1.73
C VAL A 9 7.23 6.42 -0.41
N TRP A 10 6.87 7.47 0.32
CA TRP A 10 7.39 7.80 1.64
C TRP A 10 6.32 8.51 2.48
N GLY A 11 6.52 8.52 3.79
CA GLY A 11 5.71 9.22 4.78
C GLY A 11 6.30 9.00 6.16
N ASP A 12 6.01 9.89 7.10
CA ASP A 12 6.56 9.81 8.46
C ASP A 12 5.98 8.62 9.25
N TYR A 13 4.78 8.17 8.87
CA TYR A 13 4.07 7.06 9.50
C TYR A 13 3.41 6.16 8.45
N ALA A 14 3.35 4.86 8.75
CA ALA A 14 2.59 3.88 8.00
C ALA A 14 2.00 2.82 8.94
N LEU A 15 0.80 2.30 8.62
CA LEU A 15 0.16 1.24 9.38
C LEU A 15 -0.42 0.19 8.42
N TYR A 16 0.34 -0.88 8.18
CA TYR A 16 -0.09 -2.03 7.41
C TYR A 16 -0.65 -3.09 8.35
N SER A 17 -1.93 -2.98 8.72
CA SER A 17 -2.53 -3.78 9.78
C SER A 17 -2.38 -5.29 9.59
N ARG A 18 -1.84 -5.96 10.61
CA ARG A 18 -1.81 -7.42 10.74
C ARG A 18 -3.19 -7.97 11.12
N PRO A 19 -3.86 -8.78 10.28
CA PRO A 19 -5.23 -9.26 10.52
C PRO A 19 -5.35 -10.24 11.69
N GLU A 20 -4.27 -10.89 12.10
CA GLU A 20 -4.22 -11.83 13.22
C GLU A 20 -4.33 -11.15 14.59
N LEU A 21 -4.00 -9.84 14.68
CA LEU A 21 -4.09 -9.05 15.90
C LEU A 21 -5.38 -8.24 15.90
N LYS A 22 -6.30 -8.57 16.83
CA LYS A 22 -7.65 -7.99 16.87
C LYS A 22 -7.86 -6.91 17.92
N VAL A 23 -7.02 -6.88 18.95
CA VAL A 23 -7.16 -5.95 20.09
C VAL A 23 -6.47 -4.62 19.77
N GLU A 24 -5.18 -4.68 19.43
CA GLU A 24 -4.38 -3.53 19.05
C GLU A 24 -3.90 -3.65 17.60
N ARG A 25 -3.78 -2.51 16.92
CA ARG A 25 -3.31 -2.49 15.54
C ARG A 25 -1.79 -2.46 15.53
N TYR A 26 -1.20 -3.46 14.88
CA TYR A 26 0.23 -3.51 14.64
C TYR A 26 0.51 -3.56 13.13
N SER A 27 1.55 -2.86 12.70
CA SER A 27 1.94 -2.84 11.30
C SER A 27 2.75 -4.10 10.94
N TYR A 28 2.66 -4.55 9.70
CA TYR A 28 3.73 -5.31 9.06
C TYR A 28 5.00 -4.46 8.99
N ASP A 29 6.16 -5.13 8.97
CA ASP A 29 7.47 -4.48 8.95
C ASP A 29 7.74 -3.78 7.60
N VAL A 30 7.03 -4.19 6.55
CA VAL A 30 7.10 -3.64 5.19
C VAL A 30 5.70 -3.48 4.60
N MET A 31 5.60 -2.64 3.55
CA MET A 31 4.38 -2.46 2.78
C MET A 31 3.90 -3.77 2.17
N THR A 32 2.60 -4.06 2.28
CA THR A 32 1.99 -5.24 1.68
C THR A 32 1.73 -5.04 0.17
N PRO A 33 1.69 -6.11 -0.64
CA PRO A 33 1.35 -6.01 -2.06
C PRO A 33 -0.03 -5.37 -2.32
N SER A 34 -1.01 -5.61 -1.43
CA SER A 34 -2.34 -4.99 -1.52
C SER A 34 -2.30 -3.49 -1.29
N ALA A 35 -1.52 -3.01 -0.32
CA ALA A 35 -1.32 -1.58 -0.09
C ALA A 35 -0.58 -0.92 -1.26
N ALA A 36 0.46 -1.57 -1.79
CA ALA A 36 1.18 -1.10 -2.98
C ALA A 36 0.25 -0.97 -4.19
N ARG A 37 -0.63 -1.95 -4.41
CA ARG A 37 -1.65 -1.89 -5.47
C ARG A 37 -2.58 -0.70 -5.27
N GLY A 38 -3.11 -0.50 -4.06
CA GLY A 38 -4.00 0.62 -3.78
C GLY A 38 -3.36 1.99 -4.08
N ILE A 39 -2.07 2.17 -3.76
CA ILE A 39 -1.34 3.40 -4.09
C ILE A 39 -1.24 3.59 -5.61
N LEU A 40 -0.91 2.54 -6.35
CA LEU A 40 -0.83 2.60 -7.82
C LEU A 40 -2.20 2.87 -8.45
N GLU A 41 -3.27 2.27 -7.90
CA GLU A 41 -4.64 2.53 -8.35
C GLU A 41 -4.99 4.00 -8.18
N VAL A 42 -4.74 4.61 -7.02
CA VAL A 42 -5.03 6.04 -6.81
C VAL A 42 -4.23 6.94 -7.76
N LEU A 43 -2.98 6.60 -8.09
CA LEU A 43 -2.14 7.38 -9.01
C LEU A 43 -2.54 7.24 -10.48
N ALA A 44 -2.97 6.04 -10.88
CA ALA A 44 -3.32 5.74 -12.27
C ALA A 44 -4.81 5.87 -12.58
N TRP A 45 -5.65 5.98 -11.55
CA TRP A 45 -7.10 6.07 -11.70
C TRP A 45 -7.54 7.52 -11.88
N ILE A 46 -7.84 7.85 -13.13
CA ILE A 46 -8.72 8.97 -13.49
C ILE A 46 -10.11 8.34 -13.72
N PRO A 47 -11.17 8.74 -12.99
CA PRO A 47 -12.53 8.35 -13.36
C PRO A 47 -12.82 8.93 -14.75
N MET A 48 -13.03 8.04 -15.71
CA MET A 48 -13.51 8.33 -17.06
C MET A 48 -14.98 7.94 -17.16
#